data_AF-A0A928HRZ2-F1
#
_entry.id   AF-A0A928HRZ2-F1
#
_cell.length_a   1.000
_cell.length_b   1.000
_cell.length_c   1.000
_cell.angle_alpha   90.00
_cell.angle_beta   90.00
_cell.angle_gamma   90.00
#
_symmetry.space_group_name_H-M   'P 1'
#
loop_
_entity.id
_entity.type
_entity.pdbx_description
1 polymer ?
#
loop_
_entity_poly.entity_id
_entity_poly.type
_entity_poly.pdbx_seq_one_letter_code
_entity_poly.pdbx_strand_id
1 'polypeptide(L)'
;MAQQALFGRYWEADSVVHNLDPRTKIIGVIFWMVITFNAANFPALGIVAVATLVLCLLARVPLGQAFLSILPLSFIIVLTALFNLFWVQGGAVLAQWGFIQISEEGVRMAIFISIRLTILLLAG
;
A
#
# COMPACT_ATOMS: atom_id res chain seq x y z
N MET A 1 -22.43 -18.39 -12.47
CA MET A 1 -21.16 -18.93 -11.93
C MET A 1 -20.46 -17.85 -11.11
N ALA A 2 -21.06 -17.44 -10.00
CA ALA A 2 -20.45 -16.53 -9.04
C ALA A 2 -19.90 -17.39 -7.91
N GLN A 3 -18.65 -17.84 -8.05
CA GLN A 3 -17.97 -18.53 -6.96
C GLN A 3 -17.62 -17.51 -5.90
N GLN A 4 -18.54 -17.39 -4.94
CA GLN A 4 -18.29 -17.26 -3.51
C GLN A 4 -16.88 -16.74 -3.20
N ALA A 5 -16.80 -15.45 -2.94
CA ALA A 5 -15.73 -14.87 -2.15
C ALA A 5 -15.67 -15.65 -0.83
N LEU A 6 -14.74 -16.61 -0.77
CA LEU A 6 -14.43 -17.41 0.41
C LEU A 6 -13.70 -16.52 1.43
N PHE A 7 -14.43 -15.54 1.97
CA PHE A 7 -14.05 -14.84 3.19
C PHE A 7 -14.02 -15.88 4.32
N GLY A 8 -12.82 -16.26 4.76
CA GLY A 8 -12.63 -17.15 5.91
C GLY A 8 -11.80 -18.41 5.69
N ARG A 9 -11.18 -18.63 4.52
CA ARG A 9 -10.17 -19.69 4.39
C ARG A 9 -8.79 -19.16 4.78
N TYR A 10 -8.27 -19.65 5.90
CA TYR A 10 -6.86 -19.49 6.28
C TYR A 10 -6.03 -20.19 5.22
N TRP A 11 -5.22 -19.42 4.47
CA TRP A 11 -4.34 -19.99 3.46
C TRP A 11 -3.08 -20.50 4.17
N GLU A 12 -3.01 -21.82 4.33
CA GLU A 12 -1.81 -22.54 4.77
C GLU A 12 -0.77 -22.48 3.64
N ALA A 13 -0.02 -21.38 3.57
CA ALA A 13 1.21 -21.34 2.78
C ALA A 13 2.36 -21.77 3.68
N ASP A 14 3.05 -22.86 3.33
CA ASP A 14 4.30 -23.31 3.94
C ASP A 14 5.42 -22.27 3.75
N SER A 15 5.40 -21.25 4.60
CA SER A 15 6.31 -20.12 4.61
C SER A 15 6.92 -19.95 5.98
N VAL A 16 8.17 -19.50 6.03
CA VAL A 16 8.90 -19.21 7.27
C VAL A 16 8.11 -18.21 8.15
N VAL A 17 7.35 -17.31 7.52
CA VAL A 17 6.46 -16.32 8.17
C VAL A 17 5.14 -16.94 8.66
N HIS A 18 4.75 -18.09 8.13
CA HIS A 18 3.59 -18.85 8.61
C HIS A 18 3.91 -19.72 9.82
N ASN A 19 5.15 -20.21 9.91
CA ASN A 19 5.67 -21.00 11.04
C ASN A 19 6.16 -20.15 12.22
N LEU A 20 6.13 -18.81 12.10
CA LEU A 20 6.47 -17.89 13.17
C LEU A 20 5.31 -17.76 14.16
N ASP A 21 5.63 -17.72 15.46
CA ASP A 21 4.63 -17.56 16.52
C ASP A 21 3.67 -16.40 16.23
N PRO A 22 2.34 -16.59 16.41
CA PRO A 22 1.32 -15.59 16.09
C PRO A 22 1.58 -14.21 16.71
N ARG A 23 2.22 -14.19 17.90
CA ARG A 23 2.60 -12.95 18.62
C ARG A 23 3.66 -12.15 17.86
N THR A 24 4.70 -12.81 17.36
CA THR A 24 5.78 -12.17 16.59
C THR A 24 5.25 -11.60 15.28
N LYS A 25 4.25 -12.26 14.69
CA LYS A 25 3.59 -11.78 13.47
C LYS A 25 2.82 -10.48 13.72
N ILE A 26 1.99 -10.44 14.77
CA ILE A 26 1.23 -9.23 15.14
C ILE A 26 2.17 -8.07 15.49
N ILE A 27 3.21 -8.33 16.30
CA ILE A 27 4.21 -7.32 16.65
C ILE A 27 4.94 -6.82 15.40
N GLY A 28 5.29 -7.72 14.48
CA GLY A 28 5.94 -7.38 13.21
C GLY A 28 5.08 -6.47 12.32
N VAL A 29 3.78 -6.76 12.18
CA VAL A 29 2.84 -5.92 11.42
C VAL A 29 2.70 -4.54 12.05
N ILE A 30 2.55 -4.46 13.38
CA ILE A 30 2.47 -3.18 14.10
C ILE A 30 3.75 -2.37 13.91
N PHE A 31 4.92 -3.01 14.02
CA PHE A 31 6.20 -2.35 13.82
C PHE A 31 6.34 -1.83 12.38
N TRP A 32 5.89 -2.61 11.39
CA TRP A 32 5.82 -2.18 10.00
C TRP A 32 4.89 -1.00 9.78
N MET A 33 3.73 -0.99 10.42
CA MET A 33 2.79 0.13 10.35
C MET A 33 3.45 1.43 10.83
N VAL A 34 4.20 1.38 11.94
CA VAL A 34 4.94 2.53 12.48
C VAL A 34 6.03 3.01 11.53
N ILE A 35 6.86 2.11 11.00
CA ILE A 35 7.93 2.46 10.05
C ILE A 35 7.34 3.12 8.79
N THR A 36 6.25 2.55 8.26
CA THR A 36 5.59 3.04 7.05
C THR A 36 4.97 4.43 7.27
N PHE A 37 4.41 4.68 8.46
CA PHE A 37 3.90 6.01 8.84
C PHE A 37 5.02 7.03 9.09
N ASN A 38 6.17 6.60 9.59
CA ASN A 38 7.33 7.47 9.81
C ASN A 38 8.05 7.84 8.50
N ALA A 39 7.95 7.00 7.48
CA ALA A 39 8.48 7.27 6.14
C ALA A 39 7.69 8.41 5.46
N ALA A 40 8.02 9.66 5.79
CA ALA A 40 7.46 10.88 5.19
C ALA A 40 8.32 11.43 4.02
N ASN A 41 9.45 10.78 3.73
CA ASN A 41 10.41 11.21 2.71
C ASN A 41 10.44 10.23 1.52
N PHE A 42 10.61 10.72 0.30
CA PHE A 42 10.80 9.91 -0.92
C PHE A 42 11.83 8.78 -0.77
N PRO A 43 13.06 9.02 -0.27
CA PRO A 43 14.04 7.95 -0.08
C PRO A 43 13.61 6.95 1.00
N ALA A 44 12.94 7.41 2.07
CA ALA A 44 12.42 6.51 3.10
C ALA A 44 11.32 5.59 2.54
N LEU A 45 10.45 6.12 1.69
CA LEU A 45 9.42 5.35 1.00
C LEU A 45 10.03 4.26 0.09
N GLY A 46 11.12 4.58 -0.62
CA GLY A 46 11.86 3.62 -1.43
C GLY A 46 12.47 2.48 -0.62
N ILE A 47 13.12 2.79 0.50
CA ILE A 47 13.68 1.78 1.41
C ILE A 47 12.57 0.87 1.95
N VAL A 48 11.44 1.46 2.34
CA VAL A 48 10.29 0.73 2.85
C VAL A 48 9.70 -0.19 1.77
N ALA A 49 9.54 0.29 0.53
CA ALA A 49 9.06 -0.52 -0.59
C ALA A 49 9.97 -1.73 -0.87
N VAL A 50 11.29 -1.53 -0.88
CA VAL A 50 12.26 -2.61 -1.09
C VAL A 50 12.21 -3.62 0.05
N ALA A 51 12.17 -3.15 1.29
CA ALA A 51 12.06 -4.03 2.45
C ALA A 51 10.75 -4.84 2.44
N THR A 52 9.63 -4.24 2.05
CA THR A 52 8.35 -4.96 1.86
C THR A 52 8.45 -6.01 0.77
N LEU A 53 9.09 -5.71 -0.37
CA LEU A 53 9.30 -6.70 -1.44
C LEU A 53 10.16 -7.87 -0.97
N VAL A 54 11.27 -7.61 -0.26
CA VAL A 54 12.13 -8.66 0.31
C VAL A 54 11.35 -9.53 1.29
N LEU A 55 10.55 -8.93 2.16
CA LEU A 55 9.71 -9.68 3.11
C LEU A 55 8.62 -10.47 2.39
N CYS A 56 8.04 -9.95 1.32
CA CYS A 56 7.04 -10.65 0.51
C CYS A 56 7.66 -11.88 -0.19
N LEU A 57 8.88 -11.74 -0.72
CA LEU A 57 9.66 -12.83 -1.31
C LEU A 57 10.05 -13.89 -0.27
N LEU A 58 10.54 -13.47 0.90
CA LEU A 58 10.87 -14.36 2.02
C LEU A 58 9.62 -15.09 2.56
N ALA A 59 8.48 -14.40 2.57
CA ALA A 59 7.20 -14.95 2.98
C ALA A 59 6.59 -15.89 1.92
N ARG A 60 7.21 -16.04 0.74
CA ARG A 60 6.69 -16.85 -0.38
C ARG A 60 5.22 -16.59 -0.67
N VAL A 61 4.77 -15.34 -0.51
CA VAL A 61 3.39 -14.97 -0.81
C VAL A 61 3.25 -14.99 -2.33
N PRO A 62 2.33 -15.77 -2.91
CA PRO A 62 2.10 -15.74 -4.35
C PRO A 62 1.64 -14.34 -4.72
N LEU A 63 2.45 -13.61 -5.49
CA LEU A 63 2.20 -12.23 -5.89
C LEU A 63 0.79 -12.04 -6.49
N GLY A 64 0.28 -13.05 -7.22
CA GLY A 64 -1.09 -13.03 -7.75
C GLY A 64 -2.20 -12.91 -6.69
N GLN A 65 -2.00 -13.45 -5.49
CA GLN A 65 -2.96 -13.30 -4.39
C GLN A 65 -2.84 -11.94 -3.71
N ALA A 66 -1.62 -11.41 -3.55
CA ALA A 66 -1.42 -10.05 -3.09
C ALA A 66 -2.15 -9.05 -4.01
N PHE A 67 -2.06 -9.23 -5.33
CA PHE A 67 -2.83 -8.45 -6.29
C PHE A 67 -4.35 -8.64 -6.14
N LEU A 68 -4.82 -9.86 -5.87
CA LEU A 68 -6.25 -10.13 -5.61
C LEU A 68 -6.76 -9.43 -4.33
N SER A 69 -5.95 -9.37 -3.26
CA SER A 69 -6.26 -8.63 -2.02
C SER A 69 -6.23 -7.12 -2.23
N ILE A 70 -5.36 -6.63 -3.12
CA ILE A 70 -5.30 -5.21 -3.51
C ILE A 70 -6.52 -4.85 -4.37
N LEU A 71 -7.07 -5.76 -5.18
CA LEU A 71 -8.13 -5.49 -6.14
C LEU A 71 -9.42 -4.85 -5.57
N PRO A 72 -9.99 -5.27 -4.42
CA PRO A 72 -11.13 -4.57 -3.82
C PRO A 72 -10.73 -3.21 -3.22
N LEU A 73 -9.51 -3.09 -2.71
CA LEU A 73 -9.00 -1.87 -2.06
C LEU A 73 -8.42 -0.86 -3.06
N SER A 74 -8.04 -1.28 -4.26
CA SER A 74 -7.48 -0.42 -5.29
C SER A 74 -8.48 0.65 -5.72
N PHE A 75 -9.79 0.35 -5.63
CA PHE A 75 -10.85 1.33 -5.80
C PHE A 75 -10.70 2.50 -4.81
N ILE A 76 -10.49 2.20 -3.53
CA ILE A 76 -10.28 3.22 -2.49
C ILE A 76 -8.97 3.97 -2.72
N ILE A 77 -7.90 3.27 -3.09
CA ILE A 77 -6.58 3.89 -3.35
C ILE A 77 -6.67 4.89 -4.50
N VAL A 78 -7.30 4.51 -5.62
CA VAL A 78 -7.49 5.39 -6.78
C VAL A 78 -8.37 6.58 -6.42
N LEU A 79 -9.47 6.35 -5.70
CA LEU A 79 -10.35 7.42 -5.24
C LEU A 79 -9.57 8.42 -4.36
N THR A 80 -8.81 7.92 -3.39
CA THR A 80 -8.03 8.76 -2.46
C THR A 80 -6.93 9.52 -3.20
N ALA A 81 -6.31 8.92 -4.22
CA ALA A 81 -5.31 9.57 -5.06
C ALA A 81 -5.93 10.70 -5.91
N LEU A 82 -7.11 10.48 -6.49
CA LEU A 82 -7.86 11.52 -7.22
C LEU A 82 -8.25 12.67 -6.31
N PHE A 83 -8.76 12.38 -5.11
CA PHE A 83 -9.06 13.40 -4.11
C PHE A 83 -7.80 14.20 -3.77
N ASN A 84 -6.68 13.54 -3.46
CA ASN A 84 -5.43 14.26 -3.17
C ASN A 84 -4.97 15.11 -4.35
N LEU A 85 -5.08 14.62 -5.59
CA LEU A 85 -4.68 15.36 -6.79
C LEU A 85 -5.47 16.67 -6.97
N PHE A 86 -6.76 16.68 -6.63
CA PHE A 86 -7.64 17.85 -6.81
C PHE A 86 -7.73 18.76 -5.58
N TRP A 87 -7.68 18.19 -4.37
CA TRP A 87 -7.80 18.95 -3.12
C TRP A 87 -6.47 19.50 -2.61
N VAL A 88 -5.35 18.80 -2.85
CA VAL A 88 -4.04 19.29 -2.43
C VAL A 88 -3.53 20.27 -3.47
N GLN A 89 -3.55 21.54 -3.11
CA GLN A 89 -3.04 22.64 -3.91
C GLN A 89 -1.84 23.25 -3.18
N GLY A 90 -0.64 23.01 -3.71
CA GLY A 90 0.62 23.49 -3.14
C GLY A 90 1.74 23.52 -4.17
N GLY A 91 2.65 24.50 -4.05
CA GLY A 91 3.78 24.68 -4.96
C GLY A 91 3.39 25.17 -6.36
N ALA A 92 4.18 24.78 -7.37
CA ALA A 92 3.97 25.18 -8.76
C ALA A 92 2.76 24.46 -9.36
N VAL A 93 1.89 25.21 -10.05
CA VAL A 93 0.76 24.66 -10.81
C VAL A 93 1.31 24.10 -12.12
N LEU A 94 1.35 22.76 -12.24
CA LEU A 94 1.87 22.07 -13.43
C LEU A 94 0.86 22.08 -14.58
N ALA A 95 -0.44 22.00 -14.26
CA ALA A 95 -1.50 22.08 -15.25
C ALA A 95 -2.73 22.75 -14.65
N GLN A 96 -3.24 23.77 -15.33
CA GLN A 96 -4.53 24.38 -15.02
C GLN A 96 -5.49 24.09 -16.18
N TRP A 97 -6.60 23.42 -15.89
CA TRP A 97 -7.69 23.20 -16.84
C TRP A 97 -8.99 23.66 -16.18
N GLY A 98 -9.31 24.95 -16.34
CA GLY A 98 -10.49 25.58 -15.75
C GLY A 98 -10.46 25.60 -14.21
N PHE A 99 -11.47 24.99 -13.57
CA PHE A 99 -11.60 24.89 -12.10
C PHE A 99 -10.68 23.82 -11.48
N ILE A 100 -10.05 22.99 -12.32
CA ILE A 100 -9.19 21.90 -11.90
C ILE A 100 -7.74 22.36 -12.05
N GLN A 101 -7.07 22.56 -10.91
CA GLN A 101 -5.65 22.87 -10.85
C GLN A 101 -4.89 21.66 -10.32
N ILE A 102 -3.98 21.14 -11.15
CA ILE A 102 -3.08 20.05 -10.77
C ILE A 102 -1.77 20.69 -10.32
N SER A 103 -1.52 20.61 -9.03
CA SER A 103 -0.30 21.13 -8.40
C SER A 103 0.79 20.05 -8.33
N GLU A 104 2.05 20.44 -8.39
CA GLU A 104 3.18 19.50 -8.22
C GLU A 104 3.10 18.78 -6.87
N GLU A 105 2.69 19.50 -5.83
CA GLU A 105 2.53 18.94 -4.49
C GLU A 105 1.34 17.97 -4.42
N GLY A 106 0.26 18.24 -5.13
CA GLY A 106 -0.90 17.34 -5.23
C GLY A 106 -0.56 16.04 -5.96
N VAL A 107 0.19 16.09 -7.06
CA VAL A 107 0.70 14.90 -7.75
C VAL A 107 1.62 14.09 -6.83
N ARG A 108 2.55 14.78 -6.18
CA ARG A 108 3.49 14.19 -5.21
C ARG A 108 2.74 13.48 -4.08
N MET A 109 1.77 14.15 -3.45
CA MET A 109 1.00 13.60 -2.34
C MET A 109 0.14 12.42 -2.78
N ALA A 110 -0.51 12.49 -3.95
CA ALA A 110 -1.31 11.40 -4.49
C ALA A 110 -0.48 10.14 -4.76
N ILE A 111 0.71 10.29 -5.34
CA ILE A 111 1.65 9.17 -5.54
C ILE A 111 2.17 8.65 -4.20
N PHE A 112 2.51 9.53 -3.27
CA PHE A 112 3.04 9.15 -1.96
C PHE A 112 2.04 8.32 -1.15
N ILE A 113 0.78 8.77 -1.09
CA ILE A 113 -0.29 8.11 -0.34
C ILE A 113 -0.67 6.79 -1.02
N SER A 114 -0.75 6.74 -2.34
CA SER A 114 -1.08 5.50 -3.05
C SER A 114 -0.03 4.41 -2.85
N ILE A 115 1.26 4.75 -2.93
CA ILE A 115 2.34 3.80 -2.63
C ILE A 115 2.30 3.38 -1.16
N ARG A 116 2.13 4.33 -0.23
CA ARG A 116 2.04 4.04 1.21
C ARG A 116 0.91 3.06 1.53
N LEU A 117 -0.28 3.29 0.98
CA LEU A 117 -1.44 2.40 1.20
C LEU A 117 -1.21 1.02 0.60
N THR A 118 -0.57 0.93 -0.56
CA THR A 118 -0.23 -0.34 -1.20
C THR A 118 0.76 -1.13 -0.35
N ILE A 119 1.80 -0.47 0.17
CA ILE A 119 2.79 -1.11 1.05
C ILE A 119 2.17 -1.57 2.35
N LEU A 120 1.34 -0.73 2.98
CA LEU A 120 0.64 -1.08 4.21
C LEU A 120 -0.27 -2.29 4.00
N LEU A 121 -0.98 -2.33 2.88
CA LEU A 121 -1.88 -3.43 2.54
C LEU A 121 -1.12 -4.73 2.23
N LEU A 122 0.08 -4.64 1.64
CA LEU A 122 0.95 -5.79 1.41
C LEU A 122 1.56 -6.34 2.70
N ALA A 123 1.76 -5.49 3.72
CA ALA A 123 2.30 -5.89 5.01
C ALA A 123 1.24 -6.43 5.98
N GLY A 124 -0.04 -6.10 5.76
CA GLY A 124 -1.19 -6.47 6.60
C GLY A 124 -1.81 -7.82 6.29
#